data_AF-A0A1M3NF56-F1
#
_entry.id   AF-A0A1M3NF56-F1
#
_cell.length_a   1.000
_cell.length_b   1.000
_cell.length_c   1.000
_cell.angle_alpha   90.00
_cell.angle_beta   90.00
_cell.angle_gamma   90.00
#
_symmetry.space_group_name_H-M   'P 1'
#
loop_
_entity.id
_entity.type
_entity.pdbx_description
1 polymer ?
#
loop_
_entity_poly.entity_id
_entity_poly.type
_entity_poly.pdbx_seq_one_letter_code
_entity_poly.pdbx_strand_id
1 'polypeptide(L)'
;MSKTRSDAIETGKERLARLLAELAKEFPRFRILKKRTSALQKAIHVALALITLGGQRVYLTRYHTVLFGTLWVPDAWDAMTDDDKYILLRHERIHLRQRARMGDVVMSFVYLVPFFPLFLAYGRARIEWEAYIETLRATAEVYGPESAEALRSHIKERFVGPEYGWMWPFPKAIDRWFDEAMADIRAEHDSAI
;
A
#
# COMPACT_ATOMS: atom_id res chain seq x y z
N MET A 1 34.72 12.55 -27.01
CA MET A 1 33.62 11.60 -27.28
C MET A 1 32.53 11.85 -26.27
N SER A 2 31.49 12.57 -26.68
CA SER A 2 30.34 12.95 -25.83
C SER A 2 29.53 11.69 -25.50
N LYS A 3 29.40 11.38 -24.22
CA LYS A 3 28.51 10.32 -23.73
C LYS A 3 27.16 10.95 -23.47
N THR A 4 26.45 11.31 -24.54
CA THR A 4 25.03 11.70 -24.46
C THR A 4 24.27 10.42 -24.17
N ARG A 5 24.18 10.06 -22.89
CA ARG A 5 23.35 8.95 -22.42
C ARG A 5 21.91 9.43 -22.57
N SER A 6 21.16 8.70 -23.38
CA SER A 6 19.76 8.93 -23.67
C SER A 6 18.93 9.03 -22.39
N ASP A 7 18.57 10.24 -21.98
CA ASP A 7 17.46 10.49 -21.04
C ASP A 7 16.13 10.27 -21.77
N ALA A 8 15.93 9.05 -22.26
CA ALA A 8 14.60 8.64 -22.67
C ALA A 8 13.79 8.56 -21.37
N ILE A 9 12.72 9.35 -21.28
CA ILE A 9 11.76 9.27 -20.18
C ILE A 9 11.31 7.82 -20.10
N GLU A 10 11.72 7.14 -19.02
CA GLU A 10 11.34 5.75 -18.80
C GLU A 10 9.81 5.64 -18.76
N THR A 11 9.28 4.74 -19.57
CA THR A 11 7.84 4.51 -19.64
C THR A 11 7.34 3.82 -18.36
N GLY A 12 6.07 4.03 -17.98
CA GLY A 12 5.47 3.34 -16.83
C GLY A 12 5.59 1.82 -16.91
N LYS A 13 5.51 1.26 -18.13
CA LYS A 13 5.70 -0.17 -18.41
C LYS A 13 7.10 -0.67 -18.06
N GLU A 14 8.13 0.08 -18.42
CA GLU A 14 9.53 -0.27 -18.11
C GLU A 14 9.79 -0.20 -16.61
N ARG A 15 9.27 0.86 -15.96
CA ARG A 15 9.37 1.06 -14.52
C ARG A 15 8.72 -0.08 -13.74
N LEU A 16 7.50 -0.46 -14.14
CA LEU A 16 6.77 -1.59 -13.58
C LEU A 16 7.52 -2.91 -13.78
N ALA A 17 8.01 -3.17 -14.99
CA ALA A 17 8.75 -4.39 -15.30
C ALA A 17 10.03 -4.52 -14.45
N ARG A 18 10.77 -3.41 -14.26
CA ARG A 18 11.94 -3.38 -13.37
C ARG A 18 11.55 -3.67 -11.92
N LEU A 19 10.51 -3.03 -11.40
CA LEU A 19 10.04 -3.27 -10.04
C LEU A 19 9.62 -4.73 -9.82
N LEU A 20 8.92 -5.33 -10.78
CA LEU A 20 8.55 -6.76 -10.72
C LEU A 20 9.78 -7.68 -10.67
N ALA A 21 10.83 -7.36 -11.44
CA ALA A 21 12.08 -8.10 -11.40
C ALA A 21 12.80 -7.97 -10.05
N GLU A 22 12.78 -6.78 -9.43
CA GLU A 22 13.30 -6.56 -8.09
C GLU A 22 12.51 -7.33 -7.03
N LEU A 23 11.18 -7.29 -7.08
CA LEU A 23 10.30 -8.03 -6.17
C LEU A 23 10.53 -9.54 -6.27
N ALA A 24 10.72 -10.06 -7.48
CA ALA A 24 11.01 -11.48 -7.69
C ALA A 24 12.36 -11.89 -7.08
N LYS A 25 13.37 -11.00 -7.12
CA LYS A 25 14.68 -11.23 -6.49
C LYS A 25 14.61 -11.12 -4.96
N GLU A 26 13.96 -10.08 -4.45
CA GLU A 26 13.86 -9.82 -3.02
C GLU A 26 12.93 -10.81 -2.30
N PHE A 27 11.86 -11.23 -2.98
CA PHE A 27 10.86 -12.15 -2.45
C PHE A 27 10.60 -13.29 -3.43
N PRO A 28 11.43 -14.36 -3.46
CA PRO A 28 11.30 -15.46 -4.43
C PRO A 28 9.96 -16.20 -4.38
N ARG A 29 9.27 -16.16 -3.24
CA ARG A 29 7.94 -16.73 -3.03
C ARG A 29 6.80 -15.77 -3.38
N PHE A 30 7.10 -14.53 -3.75
CA PHE A 30 6.11 -13.52 -4.08
C PHE A 30 5.33 -13.88 -5.34
N ARG A 31 4.00 -13.85 -5.24
CA ARG A 31 3.10 -14.10 -6.37
C ARG A 31 1.99 -13.06 -6.37
N ILE A 32 1.51 -12.70 -7.56
CA ILE A 32 0.31 -11.89 -7.72
C ILE A 32 -0.78 -12.84 -8.22
N LEU A 33 -1.85 -13.02 -7.45
CA LEU A 33 -2.96 -13.93 -7.77
C LEU A 33 -4.31 -13.23 -7.60
N LYS A 34 -5.30 -13.66 -8.38
CA LYS A 34 -6.65 -13.09 -8.33
C LYS A 34 -7.42 -13.60 -7.12
N LYS A 35 -8.08 -12.72 -6.37
CA LYS A 35 -8.93 -13.11 -5.22
C LYS A 35 -10.02 -14.13 -5.59
N ARG A 36 -10.60 -14.01 -6.80
CA ARG A 36 -11.67 -14.91 -7.28
C ARG A 36 -11.26 -16.39 -7.38
N THR A 37 -9.96 -16.68 -7.48
CA THR A 37 -9.45 -18.06 -7.62
C THR A 37 -9.15 -18.73 -6.28
N SER A 38 -9.24 -18.00 -5.15
CA SER A 38 -8.89 -18.53 -3.83
C SER A 38 -10.11 -18.78 -2.94
N ALA A 39 -10.29 -20.03 -2.51
CA ALA A 39 -11.32 -20.40 -1.55
C ALA A 39 -11.11 -19.73 -0.18
N LEU A 40 -9.85 -19.57 0.26
CA LEU A 40 -9.50 -18.87 1.48
C LEU A 40 -9.91 -17.40 1.43
N GLN A 41 -9.64 -16.69 0.32
CA GLN A 41 -10.03 -15.30 0.15
C GLN A 41 -11.56 -15.12 0.20
N LYS A 42 -12.31 -16.06 -0.40
CA LYS A 42 -13.78 -16.10 -0.30
C LYS A 42 -14.27 -16.37 1.12
N ALA A 43 -13.60 -17.25 1.87
CA ALA A 43 -13.94 -17.51 3.28
C ALA A 43 -13.68 -16.28 4.16
N ILE A 44 -12.53 -15.60 3.99
CA ILE A 44 -12.21 -14.35 4.69
C ILE A 44 -13.24 -13.28 4.39
N HIS A 45 -13.66 -13.15 3.12
CA HIS A 45 -14.71 -12.20 2.74
C HIS A 45 -16.01 -12.42 3.50
N VAL A 46 -16.49 -13.67 3.57
CA VAL A 46 -17.72 -14.01 4.30
C VAL A 46 -17.55 -13.74 5.78
N ALA A 47 -16.43 -14.16 6.37
CA ALA A 47 -16.13 -13.93 7.79
C ALA A 47 -16.11 -12.43 8.12
N LEU A 48 -15.40 -11.61 7.34
CA LEU A 48 -15.36 -10.16 7.50
C LEU A 48 -16.75 -9.55 7.35
N ALA A 49 -17.52 -9.93 6.32
CA ALA A 49 -18.87 -9.43 6.12
C ALA A 49 -19.81 -9.77 7.29
N LEU A 50 -19.66 -10.94 7.91
CA LEU A 50 -20.45 -11.32 9.09
C LEU A 50 -20.02 -10.56 10.34
N ILE A 51 -18.71 -10.55 10.63
CA ILE A 51 -18.15 -9.92 11.84
C ILE A 51 -18.39 -8.41 11.83
N THR A 52 -18.28 -7.76 10.67
CA THR A 52 -18.50 -6.31 10.55
C THR A 52 -19.94 -5.95 10.19
N LEU A 53 -20.90 -6.87 10.33
CA LEU A 53 -22.33 -6.66 9.99
C LEU A 53 -22.54 -6.04 8.59
N GLY A 54 -21.73 -6.44 7.62
CA GLY A 54 -21.77 -5.96 6.24
C GLY A 54 -20.80 -4.82 5.90
N GLY A 55 -20.10 -4.22 6.87
CA GLY A 55 -19.14 -3.14 6.63
C GLY A 55 -17.98 -3.48 5.68
N GLN A 56 -17.57 -4.75 5.58
CA GLN A 56 -16.46 -5.21 4.74
C GLN A 56 -16.90 -5.99 3.48
N ARG A 57 -18.12 -5.74 2.96
CA ARG A 57 -18.64 -6.41 1.74
C ARG A 57 -17.84 -6.14 0.47
N VAL A 58 -16.93 -5.17 0.47
CA VAL A 58 -16.09 -4.84 -0.69
C VAL A 58 -14.70 -5.49 -0.64
N TYR A 59 -14.43 -6.36 0.35
CA TYR A 59 -13.17 -7.09 0.52
C TYR A 59 -12.64 -7.75 -0.77
N LEU A 60 -13.51 -8.47 -1.50
CA LEU A 60 -13.10 -9.22 -2.71
C LEU A 60 -12.92 -8.35 -3.94
N THR A 61 -13.57 -7.19 -3.99
CA THR A 61 -13.75 -6.43 -5.22
C THR A 61 -12.92 -5.15 -5.26
N ARG A 62 -12.55 -4.58 -4.11
CA ARG A 62 -11.84 -3.29 -4.03
C ARG A 62 -10.46 -3.38 -3.41
N TYR A 63 -10.24 -4.30 -2.48
CA TYR A 63 -9.00 -4.31 -1.72
C TYR A 63 -7.94 -5.21 -2.34
N HIS A 64 -6.70 -4.74 -2.28
CA HIS A 64 -5.51 -5.53 -2.49
C HIS A 64 -5.06 -6.05 -1.12
N THR A 65 -4.57 -7.29 -1.06
CA THR A 65 -4.22 -7.89 0.24
C THR A 65 -3.02 -8.80 0.09
N VAL A 66 -1.94 -8.50 0.79
CA VAL A 66 -0.81 -9.41 0.91
C VAL A 66 -1.07 -10.42 2.01
N LEU A 67 -1.13 -11.70 1.64
CA LEU A 67 -1.26 -12.80 2.59
C LEU A 67 -0.36 -13.95 2.17
N PHE A 68 0.45 -14.45 3.12
CA PHE A 68 1.40 -15.55 2.91
C PHE A 68 2.38 -15.34 1.75
N GLY A 69 2.82 -14.09 1.54
CA GLY A 69 3.71 -13.73 0.44
C GLY A 69 3.02 -13.69 -0.92
N THR A 70 1.69 -13.71 -0.97
CA THR A 70 0.94 -13.52 -2.22
C THR A 70 0.18 -12.21 -2.14
N LEU A 71 0.34 -11.35 -3.13
CA LEU A 71 -0.55 -10.20 -3.35
C LEU A 71 -1.83 -10.70 -4.02
N TRP A 72 -2.92 -10.67 -3.28
CA TRP A 72 -4.25 -11.03 -3.75
C TRP A 72 -4.96 -9.80 -4.29
N VAL A 73 -5.18 -9.78 -5.60
CA VAL A 73 -5.73 -8.62 -6.32
C VAL A 73 -7.17 -8.87 -6.77
N PRO A 74 -8.03 -7.84 -6.80
CA PRO A 74 -9.36 -7.92 -7.41
C PRO A 74 -9.26 -7.92 -8.95
N ASP A 75 -10.39 -8.04 -9.62
CA ASP A 75 -10.46 -7.98 -11.08
C ASP A 75 -10.08 -6.58 -11.61
N ALA A 76 -10.36 -5.53 -10.84
CA ALA A 76 -9.98 -4.15 -11.14
C ALA A 76 -8.47 -3.96 -11.40
N TRP A 77 -7.62 -4.85 -10.89
CA TRP A 77 -6.18 -4.86 -11.18
C TRP A 77 -5.85 -4.86 -12.67
N ASP A 78 -6.66 -5.56 -13.49
CA ASP A 78 -6.37 -5.67 -14.93
C ASP A 78 -6.61 -4.33 -15.65
N ALA A 79 -7.48 -3.47 -15.09
CA ALA A 79 -7.81 -2.16 -15.62
C ALA A 79 -6.88 -1.03 -15.12
N MET A 80 -6.01 -1.29 -14.14
CA MET A 80 -5.06 -0.30 -13.63
C MET A 80 -3.97 0.01 -14.66
N THR A 81 -3.56 1.29 -14.71
CA THR A 81 -2.40 1.71 -15.50
C THR A 81 -1.11 1.08 -14.96
N ASP A 82 -0.06 1.05 -15.78
CA ASP A 82 1.24 0.50 -15.33
C ASP A 82 1.84 1.34 -14.18
N ASP A 83 1.61 2.66 -14.20
CA ASP A 83 2.00 3.58 -13.14
C ASP A 83 1.22 3.35 -11.84
N ASP A 84 -0.10 3.15 -11.92
CA ASP A 84 -0.91 2.80 -10.74
C ASP A 84 -0.46 1.47 -10.12
N LYS A 85 -0.14 0.48 -10.96
CA LYS A 85 0.41 -0.81 -10.51
C LYS A 85 1.79 -0.62 -9.88
N TYR A 86 2.62 0.25 -10.45
CA TYR A 86 3.94 0.57 -9.91
C TYR A 86 3.83 1.18 -8.51
N ILE A 87 3.00 2.22 -8.34
CA ILE A 87 2.76 2.87 -7.05
C ILE A 87 2.21 1.87 -6.03
N LEU A 88 1.23 1.06 -6.43
CA LEU A 88 0.67 0.02 -5.57
C LEU A 88 1.73 -0.98 -5.14
N LEU A 89 2.56 -1.48 -6.07
CA LEU A 89 3.58 -2.48 -5.75
C LEU A 89 4.71 -1.91 -4.89
N ARG A 90 5.03 -0.62 -5.01
CA ARG A 90 5.96 0.07 -4.09
C ARG A 90 5.40 0.05 -2.66
N HIS A 91 4.12 0.35 -2.49
CA HIS A 91 3.42 0.24 -1.21
C HIS A 91 3.45 -1.20 -0.67
N GLU A 92 3.03 -2.18 -1.48
CA GLU A 92 2.99 -3.59 -1.06
C GLU A 92 4.38 -4.17 -0.74
N ARG A 93 5.44 -3.67 -1.37
CA ARG A 93 6.83 -4.02 -1.05
C ARG A 93 7.17 -3.72 0.41
N ILE A 94 6.64 -2.62 0.97
CA ILE A 94 6.83 -2.29 2.39
C ILE A 94 6.16 -3.35 3.28
N HIS A 95 4.94 -3.75 2.97
CA HIS A 95 4.25 -4.83 3.69
C HIS A 95 4.98 -6.18 3.60
N LEU A 96 5.58 -6.50 2.45
CA LEU A 96 6.42 -7.69 2.30
C LEU A 96 7.66 -7.63 3.18
N ARG A 97 8.35 -6.49 3.26
CA ARG A 97 9.52 -6.27 4.16
C ARG A 97 9.12 -6.33 5.63
N GLN A 98 8.00 -5.71 5.98
CA GLN A 98 7.42 -5.75 7.32
C GLN A 98 7.10 -7.19 7.74
N ARG A 99 6.45 -7.95 6.85
CA ARG A 99 6.18 -9.38 7.06
C ARG A 99 7.46 -10.21 7.18
N ALA A 100 8.48 -9.94 6.37
CA ALA A 100 9.76 -10.64 6.45
C ALA A 100 10.45 -10.41 7.81
N ARG A 101 10.30 -9.21 8.38
CA ARG A 101 10.81 -8.85 9.72
C ARG A 101 9.99 -9.46 10.86
N MET A 102 8.66 -9.45 10.76
CA MET A 102 7.75 -9.84 11.85
C MET A 102 7.37 -11.33 11.83
N GLY A 103 7.38 -11.98 10.68
CA GLY A 103 6.78 -13.29 10.46
C GLY A 103 5.24 -13.24 10.39
N ASP A 104 4.63 -14.32 9.88
CA ASP A 104 3.18 -14.39 9.62
C ASP A 104 2.33 -14.27 10.89
N VAL A 105 2.79 -14.85 12.00
CA VAL A 105 2.05 -14.88 13.26
C VAL A 105 1.94 -13.50 13.86
N VAL A 106 3.06 -12.79 13.99
CA VAL A 106 3.08 -11.43 14.54
C VAL A 106 2.35 -10.46 13.61
N MET A 107 2.57 -10.55 12.30
CA MET A 107 1.86 -9.72 11.33
C MET A 107 0.34 -9.92 11.44
N SER A 108 -0.11 -11.17 11.52
CA SER A 108 -1.53 -11.51 11.67
C SER A 108 -2.09 -11.02 13.00
N PHE A 109 -1.33 -11.15 14.09
CA PHE A 109 -1.72 -10.62 15.41
C PHE A 109 -1.92 -9.10 15.35
N VAL A 110 -0.98 -8.36 14.76
CA VAL A 110 -1.06 -6.90 14.62
C VAL A 110 -2.26 -6.46 13.76
N TYR A 111 -2.64 -7.24 12.74
CA TYR A 111 -3.79 -6.94 11.90
C TYR A 111 -5.14 -7.34 12.52
N LEU A 112 -5.19 -8.41 13.33
CA LEU A 112 -6.46 -9.01 13.80
C LEU A 112 -6.84 -8.67 15.24
N VAL A 113 -5.87 -8.49 16.14
CA VAL A 113 -6.12 -8.38 17.58
C VAL A 113 -6.42 -6.98 18.12
N PRO A 114 -6.05 -5.84 17.49
CA PRO A 114 -6.17 -4.54 18.17
C PRO A 114 -7.60 -3.99 18.26
N PHE A 115 -8.62 -4.78 17.93
CA PHE A 115 -10.02 -4.41 18.16
C PHE A 115 -10.45 -4.43 19.64
N PHE A 116 -9.59 -4.88 20.57
CA PHE A 116 -9.92 -4.96 21.99
C PHE A 116 -8.73 -4.55 22.89
N PRO A 117 -8.90 -3.73 23.95
CA PRO A 117 -10.14 -3.11 24.46
C PRO A 117 -10.40 -1.65 24.02
N LEU A 118 -9.59 -1.05 23.12
CA LEU A 118 -9.67 0.39 22.82
C LEU A 118 -10.00 0.77 21.37
N PHE A 119 -10.35 -0.18 20.49
CA PHE A 119 -10.67 0.11 19.07
C PHE A 119 -9.57 0.86 18.28
N LEU A 120 -8.36 0.98 18.83
CA LEU A 120 -7.23 1.63 18.19
C LEU A 120 -6.35 0.57 17.56
N ALA A 121 -6.42 0.43 16.24
CA ALA A 121 -5.52 -0.43 15.47
C ALA A 121 -4.11 0.19 15.35
N TYR A 122 -3.50 0.62 16.48
CA TYR A 122 -2.23 1.35 16.53
C TYR A 122 -1.11 0.61 15.78
N GLY A 123 -0.97 -0.69 16.03
CA GLY A 123 0.05 -1.49 15.34
C GLY A 123 -0.16 -1.52 13.82
N ARG A 124 -1.42 -1.63 13.38
CA ARG A 124 -1.79 -1.52 11.96
C ARG A 124 -1.50 -0.13 11.42
N ALA A 125 -1.85 0.94 12.15
CA ALA A 125 -1.56 2.31 11.76
C ALA A 125 -0.06 2.51 11.49
N ARG A 126 0.82 2.00 12.36
CA ARG A 126 2.28 2.13 12.20
C ARG A 126 2.81 1.38 10.98
N ILE A 127 2.25 0.21 10.68
CA ILE A 127 2.58 -0.57 9.48
C ILE A 127 2.17 0.19 8.22
N GLU A 128 0.92 0.64 8.17
CA GLU A 128 0.34 1.39 7.04
C GLU A 128 1.06 2.73 6.83
N TRP A 129 1.52 3.38 7.91
CA TRP A 129 2.27 4.63 7.83
C TRP A 129 3.52 4.52 6.95
N GLU A 130 4.38 3.53 7.21
CA GLU A 130 5.58 3.30 6.40
C GLU A 130 5.22 3.08 4.93
N ALA A 131 4.13 2.33 4.68
CA ALA A 131 3.69 2.01 3.32
C ALA A 131 3.09 3.24 2.60
N TYR A 132 2.40 4.13 3.31
CA TYR A 132 1.88 5.37 2.73
C TYR A 132 2.96 6.42 2.47
N ILE A 133 4.05 6.48 3.24
CA ILE A 133 5.22 7.30 2.86
C ILE A 133 5.72 6.85 1.48
N GLU A 134 5.81 5.54 1.29
CA GLU A 134 6.25 4.94 0.04
C GLU A 134 5.26 5.21 -1.12
N THR A 135 3.95 5.19 -0.85
CA THR A 135 2.94 5.66 -1.80
C THR A 135 3.17 7.11 -2.21
N LEU A 136 3.35 8.02 -1.24
CA LEU A 136 3.57 9.44 -1.51
C LEU A 136 4.84 9.66 -2.35
N ARG A 137 5.93 8.99 -1.99
CA ARG A 137 7.18 9.02 -2.78
C ARG A 137 6.98 8.54 -4.21
N ALA A 138 6.37 7.38 -4.39
CA ALA A 138 6.13 6.82 -5.72
C ALA A 138 5.15 7.67 -6.55
N THR A 139 4.14 8.26 -5.93
CA THR A 139 3.23 9.21 -6.59
C THR A 139 3.96 10.48 -7.00
N ALA A 140 4.83 11.03 -6.14
CA ALA A 140 5.63 12.20 -6.47
C ALA A 140 6.62 11.91 -7.62
N GLU A 141 7.25 10.73 -7.60
CA GLU A 141 8.17 10.24 -8.65
C GLU A 141 7.49 10.18 -10.04
N VAL A 142 6.21 9.76 -10.08
CA VAL A 142 5.50 9.51 -11.34
C VAL A 142 4.68 10.70 -11.82
N TYR A 143 3.99 11.38 -10.90
CA TYR A 143 2.98 12.40 -11.21
C TYR A 143 3.28 13.77 -10.59
N GLY A 144 4.42 13.93 -9.92
CA GLY A 144 4.86 15.16 -9.27
C GLY A 144 4.35 15.34 -7.84
N PRO A 145 5.02 16.18 -7.02
CA PRO A 145 4.70 16.39 -5.61
C PRO A 145 3.27 16.86 -5.36
N GLU A 146 2.68 17.64 -6.27
CA GLU A 146 1.30 18.12 -6.17
C GLU A 146 0.29 16.97 -6.22
N SER A 147 0.55 15.96 -7.04
CA SER A 147 -0.29 14.76 -7.14
C SER A 147 -0.21 13.92 -5.87
N ALA A 148 0.98 13.85 -5.25
CA ALA A 148 1.15 13.20 -3.94
C ALA A 148 0.42 13.97 -2.82
N GLU A 149 0.53 15.30 -2.81
CA GLU A 149 -0.19 16.18 -1.89
C GLU A 149 -1.72 15.97 -1.96
N ALA A 150 -2.26 15.80 -3.17
CA ALA A 150 -3.69 15.57 -3.40
C ALA A 150 -4.23 14.30 -2.73
N LEU A 151 -3.37 13.33 -2.36
CA LEU A 151 -3.76 12.12 -1.64
C LEU A 151 -4.09 12.35 -0.16
N ARG A 152 -3.79 13.53 0.40
CA ARG A 152 -3.95 13.84 1.83
C ARG A 152 -5.32 13.47 2.38
N SER A 153 -6.39 13.92 1.73
CA SER A 153 -7.76 13.68 2.21
C SER A 153 -8.11 12.19 2.20
N HIS A 154 -7.70 11.48 1.14
CA HIS A 154 -7.92 10.04 1.02
C HIS A 154 -7.15 9.27 2.09
N ILE A 155 -5.85 9.54 2.27
CA ILE A 155 -5.02 8.86 3.27
C ILE A 155 -5.55 9.16 4.66
N LYS A 156 -5.88 10.42 4.97
CA LYS A 156 -6.46 10.79 6.26
C LYS A 156 -7.73 9.99 6.56
N GLU A 157 -8.66 9.90 5.61
CA GLU A 157 -9.90 9.12 5.77
C GLU A 157 -9.61 7.63 6.05
N ARG A 158 -8.58 7.04 5.43
CA ARG A 158 -8.17 5.66 5.73
C ARG A 158 -7.72 5.49 7.18
N PHE A 159 -7.03 6.47 7.76
CA PHE A 159 -6.58 6.37 9.15
C PHE A 159 -7.67 6.68 10.18
N VAL A 160 -8.44 7.76 9.96
CA VAL A 160 -9.41 8.26 10.95
C VAL A 160 -10.79 7.66 10.76
N GLY A 161 -11.07 7.08 9.60
CA GLY A 161 -12.40 6.62 9.20
C GLY A 161 -12.74 5.20 9.66
N PRO A 162 -14.04 4.86 9.59
CA PRO A 162 -14.55 3.55 10.00
C PRO A 162 -14.12 2.42 9.06
N GLU A 163 -13.80 2.73 7.79
CA GLU A 163 -13.51 1.73 6.76
C GLU A 163 -12.32 0.82 7.15
N TYR A 164 -11.37 1.37 7.90
CA TYR A 164 -10.19 0.66 8.41
C TYR A 164 -10.20 0.52 9.93
N GLY A 165 -11.34 0.78 10.57
CA GLY A 165 -11.54 0.59 12.01
C GLY A 165 -10.84 1.65 12.87
N TRP A 166 -10.85 2.93 12.45
CA TRP A 166 -10.27 4.04 13.21
C TRP A 166 -8.82 3.74 13.63
N MET A 167 -7.99 3.34 12.67
CA MET A 167 -6.59 2.96 12.94
C MET A 167 -5.86 4.01 13.77
N TRP A 168 -6.16 5.29 13.52
CA TRP A 168 -5.65 6.41 14.27
C TRP A 168 -6.62 7.61 14.25
N PRO A 169 -7.53 7.76 15.24
CA PRO A 169 -8.58 8.77 15.22
C PRO A 169 -8.11 10.18 15.66
N PHE A 170 -6.82 10.49 15.50
CA PHE A 170 -6.25 11.80 15.83
C PHE A 170 -5.85 12.54 14.54
N PRO A 171 -6.78 13.24 13.86
CA PRO A 171 -6.55 13.82 12.54
C PRO A 171 -5.35 14.78 12.50
N LYS A 172 -5.14 15.57 13.56
CA LYS A 172 -4.01 16.50 13.65
C LYS A 172 -2.64 15.81 13.63
N ALA A 173 -2.56 14.59 14.17
CA ALA A 173 -1.33 13.81 14.13
C ALA A 173 -1.06 13.27 12.73
N ILE A 174 -2.11 12.84 12.01
CA ILE A 174 -2.00 12.44 10.60
C ILE A 174 -1.59 13.62 9.74
N ASP A 175 -2.22 14.79 9.93
CA ASP A 175 -1.90 16.00 9.16
C ASP A 175 -0.42 16.40 9.34
N ARG A 176 0.07 16.41 10.60
CA ARG A 176 1.48 16.72 10.89
C ARG A 176 2.44 15.72 10.27
N TRP A 177 2.18 14.42 10.44
CA TRP A 177 3.01 13.40 9.81
C TRP A 177 3.03 13.54 8.28
N PHE A 178 1.89 13.87 7.67
CA PHE A 178 1.81 14.07 6.24
C PHE A 178 2.63 15.30 5.81
N ASP A 179 2.56 16.40 6.56
CA ASP A 179 3.36 17.60 6.31
C ASP A 179 4.87 17.30 6.36
N GLU A 180 5.30 16.55 7.39
CA GLU A 180 6.69 16.11 7.54
C GLU A 180 7.12 15.23 6.36
N ALA A 181 6.32 14.23 5.99
CA ALA A 181 6.61 13.35 4.86
C ALA A 181 6.68 14.11 3.53
N MET A 182 5.77 15.04 3.28
CA MET A 182 5.78 15.84 2.05
C MET A 182 6.94 16.83 2.00
N ALA A 183 7.39 17.36 3.14
CA ALA A 183 8.57 18.21 3.19
C ALA A 183 9.82 17.44 2.74
N ASP A 184 10.01 16.23 3.27
CA ASP A 184 11.11 15.34 2.87
C ASP A 184 11.02 14.96 1.38
N ILE A 185 9.83 14.59 0.91
CA ILE A 185 9.60 14.19 -0.50
C ILE A 185 9.87 15.33 -1.47
N ARG A 186 9.44 16.56 -1.13
CA ARG A 186 9.72 17.74 -1.97
C ARG A 186 11.23 18.02 -2.02
N ALA A 187 11.93 17.93 -0.90
CA ALA A 187 13.38 18.09 -0.86
C ALA A 187 14.12 17.02 -1.67
N GLU A 188 13.69 15.76 -1.58
CA GLU A 188 14.20 14.64 -2.39
C GLU A 188 13.97 14.87 -3.89
N HIS A 189 12.77 15.31 -4.27
CA HIS A 189 12.38 15.55 -5.65
C HIS A 189 13.12 16.74 -6.27
N ASP A 190 13.23 17.86 -5.55
CA ASP A 190 13.97 19.05 -6.00
C ASP A 190 15.47 18.78 -6.17
N SER A 191 16.01 17.82 -5.42
CA SER A 191 17.42 17.39 -5.55
C SER A 191 17.66 16.42 -6.71
N ALA A 192 16.60 15.82 -7.28
CA ALA A 192 16.66 14.84 -8.35
C ALA A 192 16.43 15.46 -9.76
N ILE A 193 15.96 16.71 -9.81
CA ILE A 193 15.82 17.54 -11.01
C ILE A 193 17.11 18.32 -11.24
#